data_AF-A0A3B3V4P7-F1
#
_entry.id   AF-A0A3B3V4P7-F1
#
_cell.length_a   1.000
_cell.length_b   1.000
_cell.length_c   1.000
_cell.angle_alpha   90.00
_cell.angle_beta   90.00
_cell.angle_gamma   90.00
#
_symmetry.space_group_name_H-M   'P 1'
#
loop_
_entity.id
_entity.type
_entity.pdbx_description
1 polymer ?
#
loop_
_entity_poly.entity_id
_entity_poly.type
_entity_poly.pdbx_seq_one_letter_code
_entity_poly.pdbx_strand_id
1 'polypeptide(L)'
;MNPMCGRCNQVVYPTEKVNCLDKYWHKGCFSCEICKMTLNMKNYKGFEKRPYCNAHYPKTNFTCVADTPENLRLKQQTKMQSQVHYKEDFEKNKGKGFSVVADTPELQRIKKTQDQISNIKYHEDFEKMKTGADAPYQPSNPNQGSYQQPAASQDYHQREPTPEPVREAPANRPSSGRRYRAVYDYTAADDDEVSFLDGDMIVDVQKIDDGWMYGRVERTGQQGMLPANYVDEF
;
A
#
# COMPACT_ATOMS: atom_id res chain seq x y z
N MET A 1 73.37 -13.28 -20.24
CA MET A 1 72.63 -13.29 -21.52
C MET A 1 71.78 -12.04 -21.59
N ASN A 2 71.65 -11.45 -22.78
CA ASN A 2 70.78 -10.28 -22.96
C ASN A 2 69.31 -10.73 -22.94
N PRO A 3 68.43 -10.02 -22.21
CA PRO A 3 67.03 -10.40 -22.11
C PRO A 3 66.28 -10.16 -23.43
N MET A 4 65.22 -10.92 -23.67
CA MET A 4 64.37 -10.76 -24.86
C MET A 4 63.22 -9.78 -24.60
N CYS A 5 62.83 -9.05 -25.64
CA CYS A 5 61.72 -8.10 -25.60
C CYS A 5 60.37 -8.83 -25.59
N GLY A 6 59.47 -8.47 -24.67
CA GLY A 6 58.14 -9.06 -24.55
C GLY A 6 57.18 -8.79 -25.71
N ARG A 7 57.56 -7.95 -26.69
CA ARG A 7 56.74 -7.61 -27.86
C ARG A 7 57.30 -8.15 -29.17
N CYS A 8 58.56 -7.85 -29.46
CA CYS A 8 59.20 -8.24 -30.72
C CYS A 8 60.11 -9.46 -30.59
N ASN A 9 60.26 -10.00 -29.37
CA ASN A 9 61.13 -11.14 -29.04
C ASN A 9 62.61 -10.98 -29.45
N GLN A 10 63.04 -9.76 -29.79
CA GLN A 10 64.44 -9.46 -30.07
C GLN A 10 65.21 -9.16 -28.79
N VAL A 11 66.53 -9.36 -28.81
CA VAL A 11 67.41 -9.04 -27.67
C VAL A 11 67.35 -7.55 -27.33
N VAL A 12 67.26 -7.26 -26.03
CA VAL A 12 67.21 -5.91 -25.48
C VAL A 12 68.56 -5.60 -24.85
N TYR A 13 69.25 -4.60 -25.39
CA TYR A 13 70.50 -4.13 -24.83
C TYR A 13 70.29 -3.26 -23.59
N PRO A 14 71.24 -3.22 -22.63
CA PRO A 14 71.10 -2.44 -21.40
C PRO A 14 70.70 -0.97 -21.58
N THR A 15 71.16 -0.31 -22.66
CA THR A 15 70.86 1.09 -22.96
C THR A 15 69.39 1.35 -23.30
N GLU A 16 68.72 0.41 -23.96
CA GLU A 16 67.33 0.53 -24.40
C GLU A 16 66.34 -0.26 -23.54
N LYS A 17 66.84 -0.84 -22.44
CA LYS A 17 66.08 -1.75 -21.60
C LYS A 17 65.06 -1.03 -20.75
N VAL A 18 63.81 -1.48 -20.85
CA VAL A 18 62.71 -1.11 -19.96
C VAL A 18 62.22 -2.38 -19.26
N ASN A 19 62.23 -2.38 -17.92
CA ASN A 19 61.78 -3.51 -17.10
C ASN A 19 60.38 -3.25 -16.58
N CYS A 20 59.40 -4.05 -16.99
CA CYS A 20 58.01 -3.83 -16.61
C CYS A 20 57.18 -5.10 -16.81
N LEU A 21 56.21 -5.36 -15.91
CA LEU A 21 55.31 -6.53 -15.98
C LEU A 21 56.07 -7.87 -16.08
N ASP A 22 57.12 -8.00 -15.28
CA ASP A 22 58.02 -9.18 -15.23
C ASP A 22 58.68 -9.53 -16.57
N LYS A 23 58.72 -8.57 -17.51
CA LYS A 23 59.33 -8.70 -18.84
C LYS A 23 60.25 -7.52 -19.14
N TYR A 24 61.09 -7.73 -20.13
CA TYR A 24 61.96 -6.69 -20.68
C TYR A 24 61.39 -6.19 -21.99
N TRP A 25 61.56 -4.90 -22.27
CA TRP A 25 61.01 -4.24 -23.44
C TRP A 25 62.04 -3.26 -23.99
N HIS A 26 62.06 -3.04 -25.30
CA HIS A 26 62.73 -1.86 -25.87
C HIS A 26 61.93 -0.60 -25.54
N LYS A 27 62.60 0.55 -25.42
CA LYS A 27 61.95 1.86 -25.24
C LYS A 27 60.83 2.12 -26.27
N GLY A 28 61.02 1.73 -27.53
CA GLY A 28 59.99 1.87 -28.58
C GLY A 28 58.94 0.75 -28.58
N CYS A 29 59.26 -0.44 -28.07
CA CYS A 29 58.33 -1.56 -28.03
C CYS A 29 57.34 -1.47 -26.87
N PHE A 30 57.68 -0.72 -25.81
CA PHE A 30 56.80 -0.47 -24.68
C PHE A 30 55.69 0.52 -25.06
N SER A 31 54.62 0.01 -25.66
CA SER A 31 53.54 0.84 -26.21
C SER A 31 52.19 0.19 -26.00
N CYS A 32 51.13 1.01 -25.93
CA CYS A 32 49.79 0.54 -25.61
C CYS A 32 49.31 -0.50 -26.62
N GLU A 33 48.73 -1.61 -26.16
CA GLU A 33 48.21 -2.64 -27.06
C GLU A 33 47.14 -2.11 -28.05
N ILE A 34 46.33 -1.16 -27.61
CA ILE A 34 45.21 -0.62 -28.41
C ILE A 34 45.69 0.51 -29.33
N CYS A 35 46.17 1.63 -28.77
CA CYS A 35 46.54 2.80 -29.59
C CYS A 35 47.98 2.81 -30.10
N LYS A 36 48.79 1.80 -29.75
CA LYS A 36 50.22 1.69 -30.10
C LYS A 36 51.10 2.86 -29.68
N MET A 37 50.58 3.86 -28.98
CA MET A 37 51.35 4.98 -28.43
C MET A 37 52.42 4.47 -27.46
N THR A 38 53.66 4.94 -27.63
CA THR A 38 54.78 4.62 -26.75
C THR A 38 54.49 5.10 -25.34
N LEU A 39 54.57 4.17 -24.39
CA LEU A 39 54.33 4.42 -22.99
C LEU A 39 55.66 4.62 -22.28
N ASN A 40 55.60 5.13 -21.07
CA ASN A 40 56.77 5.25 -20.19
C ASN A 40 56.40 4.66 -18.83
N MET A 41 57.41 4.40 -17.99
CA MET A 41 57.23 3.82 -16.65
C MET A 41 56.22 4.59 -15.79
N LYS A 42 56.09 5.91 -16.00
CA LYS A 42 55.15 6.78 -15.28
C LYS A 42 53.71 6.75 -15.83
N ASN A 43 53.55 6.47 -17.12
CA ASN A 43 52.28 6.71 -17.84
C ASN A 43 51.55 5.43 -18.25
N TYR A 44 52.09 4.25 -17.92
CA TYR A 44 51.48 2.98 -18.26
C TYR A 44 50.56 2.46 -17.15
N LYS A 45 49.59 1.66 -17.55
CA LYS A 45 48.81 0.78 -16.68
C LYS A 45 48.98 -0.66 -17.17
N GLY A 46 49.26 -1.58 -16.26
CA GLY A 46 49.45 -2.99 -16.58
C GLY A 46 48.16 -3.76 -16.43
N PHE A 47 47.73 -4.48 -17.46
CA PHE A 47 46.64 -5.44 -17.39
C PHE A 47 47.10 -6.72 -18.09
N GLU A 48 46.94 -7.90 -17.46
CA GLU A 48 47.35 -9.20 -18.01
C GLU A 48 48.78 -9.25 -18.58
N LYS A 49 49.75 -8.65 -17.87
CA LYS A 49 51.17 -8.56 -18.31
C LYS A 49 51.38 -7.83 -19.65
N ARG A 50 50.44 -6.97 -20.05
CA ARG A 50 50.54 -6.08 -21.22
C ARG A 50 50.40 -4.61 -20.79
N PRO A 51 51.13 -3.68 -21.43
CA PRO A 51 51.03 -2.27 -21.13
C PRO A 51 49.86 -1.59 -21.88
N TYR A 52 49.08 -0.79 -21.15
CA TYR A 52 47.98 0.02 -21.66
C TYR A 52 48.17 1.50 -21.28
N CYS A 53 47.61 2.41 -22.08
CA CYS A 53 47.52 3.82 -21.69
C CYS A 53 46.35 4.02 -20.70
N ASN A 54 46.31 5.17 -20.01
CA ASN A 54 45.21 5.48 -19.08
C ASN A 54 43.82 5.42 -19.72
N ALA A 55 43.70 5.79 -21.00
CA ALA A 55 42.41 5.77 -21.72
C ALA A 55 41.94 4.35 -22.08
N HIS A 56 42.89 3.44 -22.37
CA HIS A 56 42.62 2.08 -22.82
C HIS A 56 42.82 1.03 -21.72
N TYR A 57 43.06 1.45 -20.48
CA TYR A 57 43.13 0.54 -19.36
C TYR A 57 41.72 0.03 -19.04
N PRO A 58 41.45 -1.29 -19.17
CA PRO A 58 40.14 -1.83 -18.87
C PRO A 58 39.86 -1.63 -17.37
N LYS A 59 39.00 -0.66 -17.08
CA LYS A 59 38.46 -0.48 -15.74
C LYS A 59 37.44 -1.59 -15.55
N THR A 60 37.78 -2.57 -14.72
CA THR A 60 36.83 -3.59 -14.29
C THR A 60 35.75 -2.87 -13.48
N ASN A 61 34.62 -2.55 -14.14
CA ASN A 61 33.45 -2.06 -13.46
C ASN A 61 32.78 -3.27 -12.83
N PHE A 62 33.01 -3.48 -11.53
CA PHE A 62 32.25 -4.46 -10.76
C PHE A 62 30.84 -3.89 -10.61
N THR A 63 29.91 -4.34 -11.44
CA THR A 63 28.49 -4.04 -11.21
C THR A 63 28.07 -4.87 -10.01
N CYS A 64 27.76 -4.21 -8.88
CA CYS A 64 27.05 -4.88 -7.81
C CYS A 64 25.77 -5.46 -8.42
N VAL A 65 25.59 -6.78 -8.27
CA VAL A 65 24.47 -7.50 -8.87
C VAL A 65 23.20 -7.00 -8.16
N ALA A 66 22.50 -6.06 -8.80
CA ALA A 66 21.29 -5.45 -8.25
C ALA A 66 20.18 -6.49 -8.04
N ASP A 67 20.13 -7.50 -8.92
CA ASP A 67 19.11 -8.56 -8.91
C ASP A 67 19.66 -9.87 -8.30
N THR A 68 20.27 -9.77 -7.12
CA THR A 68 20.43 -10.96 -6.28
C THR A 68 19.04 -11.48 -5.88
N PRO A 69 18.85 -12.81 -5.75
CA PRO A 69 17.56 -13.38 -5.38
C PRO A 69 17.05 -12.86 -4.02
N GLU A 70 17.97 -12.43 -3.15
CA GLU A 70 17.66 -11.75 -1.89
C GLU A 70 17.08 -10.35 -2.12
N ASN A 71 17.71 -9.50 -2.95
CA ASN A 71 17.19 -8.16 -3.27
C ASN A 71 15.80 -8.22 -3.91
N LEU A 72 15.55 -9.22 -4.75
CA LEU A 72 14.23 -9.44 -5.35
C LEU A 72 13.17 -9.78 -4.30
N ARG A 73 13.54 -10.58 -3.30
CA ARG A 73 12.67 -10.98 -2.19
C ARG A 73 12.33 -9.80 -1.29
N LEU A 74 13.31 -8.98 -0.92
CA LEU A 74 13.06 -7.76 -0.15
C LEU A 74 12.15 -6.81 -0.93
N LYS A 75 12.39 -6.60 -2.22
CA LYS A 75 11.56 -5.72 -3.06
C LYS A 75 10.09 -6.19 -3.14
N GLN A 76 9.86 -7.50 -3.26
CA GLN A 76 8.50 -8.07 -3.22
C GLN A 76 7.86 -7.90 -1.83
N GLN A 77 8.62 -8.18 -0.77
CA GLN A 77 8.16 -8.05 0.60
C GLN A 77 7.79 -6.59 0.93
N THR A 78 8.63 -5.61 0.57
CA THR A 78 8.34 -4.18 0.75
C THR A 78 7.11 -3.72 -0.02
N LYS A 79 6.89 -4.22 -1.24
CA LYS A 79 5.67 -3.92 -2.03
C LYS A 79 4.40 -4.49 -1.38
N MET A 80 4.49 -5.67 -0.78
CA MET A 80 3.35 -6.27 -0.07
C MET A 80 3.10 -5.61 1.29
N GLN A 81 4.13 -5.07 1.93
CA GLN A 81 4.04 -4.46 3.26
C GLN A 81 3.64 -2.98 3.24
N SER A 82 3.65 -2.30 2.09
CA SER A 82 3.26 -0.90 2.05
C SER A 82 1.75 -0.75 2.28
N GLN A 83 1.38 0.14 3.21
CA GLN A 83 -0.01 0.46 3.56
C GLN A 83 -0.85 0.95 2.37
N VAL A 84 -0.19 1.36 1.29
CA VAL A 84 -0.81 1.72 0.00
C VAL A 84 -1.59 0.55 -0.59
N HIS A 85 -1.10 -0.70 -0.52
CA HIS A 85 -1.87 -1.84 -1.03
C HIS A 85 -3.11 -2.14 -0.15
N TYR A 86 -2.99 -1.90 1.15
CA TYR A 86 -4.09 -2.05 2.12
C TYR A 86 -5.18 -0.97 1.93
N LYS A 87 -4.77 0.27 1.61
CA LYS A 87 -5.67 1.38 1.24
C LYS A 87 -6.20 1.23 -0.19
N GLU A 88 -5.45 0.65 -1.12
CA GLU A 88 -5.85 0.46 -2.52
C GLU A 88 -7.03 -0.52 -2.64
N ASP A 89 -6.99 -1.65 -1.92
CA ASP A 89 -8.14 -2.58 -1.87
C ASP A 89 -9.34 -1.94 -1.17
N PHE A 90 -9.11 -1.15 -0.12
CA PHE A 90 -10.17 -0.38 0.55
C PHE A 90 -10.81 0.66 -0.38
N GLU A 91 -10.02 1.47 -1.09
CA GLU A 91 -10.49 2.50 -2.03
C GLU A 91 -11.16 1.90 -3.26
N LYS A 92 -10.63 0.79 -3.81
CA LYS A 92 -11.27 0.04 -4.91
C LYS A 92 -12.62 -0.55 -4.50
N ASN A 93 -12.80 -0.92 -3.24
CA ASN A 93 -14.08 -1.38 -2.70
C ASN A 93 -14.99 -0.25 -2.18
N LYS A 94 -14.44 0.93 -1.87
CA LYS A 94 -15.21 2.08 -1.34
C LYS A 94 -16.15 2.70 -2.37
N GLY A 95 -15.92 2.48 -3.67
CA GLY A 95 -16.79 2.91 -4.77
C GLY A 95 -17.56 1.78 -5.46
N LYS A 96 -17.18 0.52 -5.26
CA LYS A 96 -17.96 -0.63 -5.70
C LYS A 96 -18.98 -0.91 -4.62
N GLY A 97 -20.06 -0.12 -4.63
CA GLY A 97 -21.19 -0.31 -3.72
C GLY A 97 -21.49 -1.80 -3.58
N PHE A 98 -21.65 -2.25 -2.34
CA PHE A 98 -22.08 -3.58 -1.94
C PHE A 98 -23.09 -4.10 -2.98
N SER A 99 -22.60 -4.80 -4.01
CA SER A 99 -23.48 -5.53 -4.89
C SER A 99 -23.90 -6.67 -4.00
N VAL A 100 -25.16 -6.62 -3.57
CA VAL A 100 -25.84 -7.76 -2.97
C VAL A 100 -25.41 -8.94 -3.81
N VAL A 101 -24.55 -9.79 -3.24
CA VAL A 101 -24.14 -11.03 -3.88
C VAL A 101 -25.43 -11.83 -3.93
N ALA A 102 -26.13 -11.70 -5.06
CA ALA A 102 -27.46 -12.26 -5.28
C ALA A 102 -27.44 -13.79 -5.17
N ASP A 103 -26.24 -14.38 -5.21
CA ASP A 103 -25.99 -15.81 -5.16
C ASP A 103 -25.18 -16.24 -3.92
N THR A 104 -25.37 -15.59 -2.77
CA THR A 104 -24.98 -16.26 -1.51
C THR A 104 -25.88 -17.47 -1.30
N PRO A 105 -25.32 -18.67 -1.01
CA PRO A 105 -26.12 -19.89 -0.79
C PRO A 105 -27.08 -19.75 0.41
N GLU A 106 -26.81 -18.80 1.31
CA GLU A 106 -27.71 -18.40 2.40
C GLU A 106 -29.01 -17.77 1.86
N LEU A 107 -28.92 -16.83 0.92
CA LEU A 107 -30.06 -16.09 0.40
C LEU A 107 -30.98 -16.99 -0.45
N GLN A 108 -30.41 -17.95 -1.18
CA GLN A 108 -31.17 -18.94 -1.93
C GLN A 108 -31.94 -19.90 -1.01
N ARG A 109 -31.37 -20.28 0.15
CA ARG A 109 -32.07 -21.09 1.16
C ARG A 109 -33.25 -20.32 1.75
N ILE A 110 -33.04 -19.06 2.13
CA ILE A 110 -34.08 -18.22 2.73
C ILE A 110 -35.24 -17.99 1.74
N LYS A 111 -34.96 -17.69 0.47
CA LYS A 111 -36.01 -17.54 -0.57
C LYS A 111 -36.83 -18.81 -0.76
N LYS A 112 -36.18 -19.98 -0.90
CA LYS A 112 -36.89 -21.26 -1.06
C LYS A 112 -37.79 -21.57 0.13
N THR A 113 -37.30 -21.34 1.35
CA THR A 113 -38.07 -21.54 2.57
C THR A 113 -39.22 -20.51 2.66
N GLN A 114 -39.01 -19.26 2.25
CA GLN A 114 -40.05 -18.23 2.20
C GLN A 114 -41.16 -18.55 1.19
N ASP A 115 -40.80 -19.02 -0.01
CA ASP A 115 -41.76 -19.45 -1.05
C ASP A 115 -42.60 -20.65 -0.60
N GLN A 116 -42.03 -21.52 0.25
CA GLN A 116 -42.73 -22.65 0.87
C GLN A 116 -43.64 -22.22 2.03
N ILE A 117 -43.33 -21.12 2.72
CA ILE A 117 -44.03 -20.66 3.93
C ILE A 117 -45.16 -19.67 3.62
N SER A 118 -45.19 -19.04 2.45
CA SER A 118 -46.21 -18.01 2.17
C SER A 118 -47.64 -18.57 1.99
N ASN A 119 -48.61 -17.99 2.69
CA ASN A 119 -50.06 -18.32 2.63
C ASN A 119 -50.70 -18.15 1.24
N ILE A 120 -50.02 -17.47 0.31
CA ILE A 120 -50.50 -17.18 -1.04
C ILE A 120 -50.38 -18.43 -1.92
N LYS A 121 -49.32 -19.23 -1.77
CA LYS A 121 -49.17 -20.51 -2.48
C LYS A 121 -50.19 -21.55 -2.00
N TYR A 122 -50.45 -21.59 -0.69
CA TYR A 122 -51.51 -22.42 -0.12
C TYR A 122 -52.91 -22.02 -0.63
N HIS A 123 -53.18 -20.73 -0.84
CA HIS A 123 -54.45 -20.28 -1.43
C HIS A 123 -54.53 -20.52 -2.94
N GLU A 124 -53.42 -20.42 -3.68
CA GLU A 124 -53.38 -20.67 -5.12
C GLU A 124 -53.59 -22.16 -5.46
N ASP A 125 -52.92 -23.05 -4.72
CA ASP A 125 -53.10 -24.50 -4.86
C ASP A 125 -54.50 -24.94 -4.36
N PHE A 126 -55.05 -24.26 -3.34
CA PHE A 126 -56.41 -24.46 -2.85
C PHE A 126 -57.48 -23.99 -3.86
N GLU A 127 -57.30 -22.83 -4.49
CA GLU A 127 -58.18 -22.34 -5.56
C GLU A 127 -58.09 -23.24 -6.80
N LYS A 128 -56.89 -23.73 -7.17
CA LYS A 128 -56.73 -24.75 -8.23
C LYS A 128 -57.45 -26.06 -7.90
N MET A 129 -57.37 -26.54 -6.65
CA MET A 129 -58.11 -27.73 -6.20
C MET A 129 -59.63 -27.50 -6.23
N LYS A 130 -60.08 -26.30 -5.88
CA LYS A 130 -61.50 -25.89 -5.87
C LYS A 130 -62.10 -25.75 -7.27
N THR A 131 -61.30 -25.44 -8.28
CA THR A 131 -61.76 -25.39 -9.68
C THR A 131 -62.01 -26.76 -10.35
N GLY A 132 -61.83 -27.87 -9.62
CA GLY A 132 -61.92 -29.24 -10.17
C GLY A 132 -63.06 -30.15 -9.66
N ALA A 133 -63.98 -29.70 -8.80
CA ALA A 133 -65.04 -30.59 -8.28
C ALA A 133 -66.39 -29.89 -8.04
N ASP A 134 -67.46 -30.58 -8.47
CA ASP A 134 -68.89 -30.27 -8.38
C ASP A 134 -69.41 -29.74 -7.01
N ALA A 135 -70.46 -28.91 -7.09
CA ALA A 135 -71.25 -28.29 -6.00
C ALA A 135 -72.03 -29.31 -5.11
N PRO A 136 -72.70 -28.99 -3.95
CA PRO A 136 -73.29 -27.69 -3.54
C PRO A 136 -73.30 -27.27 -2.03
N TYR A 137 -73.44 -25.95 -1.79
CA TYR A 137 -74.33 -25.21 -0.84
C TYR A 137 -74.67 -25.83 0.56
N GLN A 138 -74.46 -25.18 1.74
CA GLN A 138 -75.27 -24.06 2.29
C GLN A 138 -74.73 -23.36 3.57
N PRO A 139 -75.30 -22.18 3.96
CA PRO A 139 -74.62 -21.04 4.60
C PRO A 139 -75.12 -20.70 6.02
N SER A 140 -74.49 -19.69 6.65
CA SER A 140 -75.19 -18.78 7.57
C SER A 140 -74.61 -17.36 7.51
N ASN A 141 -75.44 -16.47 6.95
CA ASN A 141 -75.44 -15.01 6.88
C ASN A 141 -75.79 -14.40 8.28
N PRO A 142 -75.92 -13.07 8.53
CA PRO A 142 -75.61 -11.88 7.71
C PRO A 142 -74.98 -10.68 8.47
N ASN A 143 -74.72 -9.60 7.71
CA ASN A 143 -75.03 -8.20 8.06
C ASN A 143 -73.94 -7.40 8.82
N GLN A 144 -73.49 -6.17 8.46
CA GLN A 144 -73.66 -5.23 7.33
C GLN A 144 -72.59 -4.13 7.50
N GLY A 145 -72.28 -3.40 6.41
CA GLY A 145 -71.65 -2.06 6.43
C GLY A 145 -70.46 -1.94 5.47
N SER A 146 -70.55 -1.65 4.17
CA SER A 146 -71.21 -0.57 3.40
C SER A 146 -70.31 0.67 3.15
N TYR A 147 -69.91 0.84 1.87
CA TYR A 147 -69.59 2.07 1.11
C TYR A 147 -68.29 2.89 1.31
N GLN A 148 -67.43 2.81 0.28
CA GLN A 148 -66.82 3.87 -0.55
C GLN A 148 -66.14 5.15 0.03
N GLN A 149 -64.82 5.21 -0.20
CA GLN A 149 -63.82 6.27 -0.53
C GLN A 149 -64.23 7.76 -0.53
N PRO A 150 -63.34 8.72 -0.15
CA PRO A 150 -62.49 9.40 -1.14
C PRO A 150 -61.14 10.04 -0.68
N ALA A 151 -60.43 10.57 -1.69
CA ALA A 151 -59.21 11.38 -1.84
C ALA A 151 -58.60 12.19 -0.65
N ALA A 152 -57.25 12.16 -0.64
CA ALA A 152 -56.27 13.19 -0.30
C ALA A 152 -56.44 14.07 0.97
N SER A 153 -55.58 13.86 1.97
CA SER A 153 -54.58 14.85 2.44
C SER A 153 -53.80 14.34 3.65
N GLN A 154 -52.47 14.47 3.51
CA GLN A 154 -51.42 14.81 4.50
C GLN A 154 -51.37 14.19 5.91
N ASP A 155 -50.14 13.79 6.23
CA ASP A 155 -49.50 13.73 7.55
C ASP A 155 -49.94 12.61 8.51
N TYR A 156 -49.35 11.43 8.30
CA TYR A 156 -49.23 10.40 9.34
C TYR A 156 -47.79 10.36 9.85
N HIS A 157 -47.61 10.95 11.02
CA HIS A 157 -46.58 10.55 11.97
C HIS A 157 -46.64 9.03 12.22
N GLN A 158 -45.64 8.28 11.74
CA GLN A 158 -45.34 6.95 12.25
C GLN A 158 -43.81 6.75 12.32
N ARG A 159 -43.30 7.08 13.51
CA ARG A 159 -42.05 6.67 14.17
C ARG A 159 -41.14 5.75 13.34
N GLU A 160 -39.95 6.27 12.99
CA GLU A 160 -38.83 5.44 12.57
C GLU A 160 -38.44 4.46 13.68
N PRO A 161 -38.22 3.17 13.38
CA PRO A 161 -37.51 2.29 14.29
C PRO A 161 -36.04 2.72 14.32
N THR A 162 -35.62 3.20 15.49
CA THR A 162 -34.21 3.47 15.82
C THR A 162 -33.32 2.31 15.37
N PRO A 163 -32.25 2.55 14.59
CA PRO A 163 -31.24 1.53 14.38
C PRO A 163 -30.54 1.26 15.71
N GLU A 164 -30.45 -0.02 16.09
CA GLU A 164 -29.62 -0.46 17.21
C GLU A 164 -28.17 0.00 16.99
N PRO A 165 -27.43 0.36 18.06
CA PRO A 165 -26.07 0.84 17.92
C PRO A 165 -25.19 -0.31 17.42
N VAL A 166 -24.72 -0.16 16.19
CA VAL A 166 -23.54 -0.88 15.70
C VAL A 166 -22.43 -0.66 16.71
N ARG A 167 -21.94 -1.77 17.25
CA ARG A 167 -20.91 -1.85 18.28
C ARG A 167 -19.74 -0.95 17.90
N GLU A 168 -19.63 0.17 18.59
CA GLU A 168 -18.48 1.06 18.50
C GLU A 168 -17.23 0.27 18.89
N ALA A 169 -16.19 0.38 18.05
CA ALA A 169 -14.81 0.14 18.46
C ALA A 169 -14.55 0.89 19.78
N PRO A 170 -13.72 0.37 20.70
CA PRO A 170 -13.74 0.77 22.10
C PRO A 170 -13.65 2.30 22.21
N ALA A 171 -14.72 2.90 22.72
CA ALA A 171 -14.76 4.29 23.12
C ALA A 171 -13.59 4.51 24.09
N ASN A 172 -12.52 5.10 23.56
CA ASN A 172 -11.44 5.60 24.37
C ASN A 172 -12.06 6.71 25.19
N ARG A 173 -12.11 6.51 26.50
CA ARG A 173 -12.69 7.46 27.46
C ARG A 173 -12.16 8.86 27.14
N PRO A 174 -12.97 9.92 27.20
CA PRO A 174 -12.41 11.26 27.13
C PRO A 174 -11.45 11.37 28.32
N SER A 175 -10.15 11.43 28.04
CA SER A 175 -9.13 11.76 29.02
C SER A 175 -9.26 13.26 29.27
N SER A 176 -10.38 13.64 29.88
CA SER A 176 -10.78 14.99 30.23
C SER A 176 -9.79 15.52 31.26
N GLY A 177 -8.68 16.10 30.80
CA GLY A 177 -7.78 16.86 31.68
C GLY A 177 -6.30 16.83 31.34
N ARG A 178 -5.83 15.94 30.46
CA ARG A 178 -4.41 15.93 30.09
C ARG A 178 -4.16 16.96 29.00
N ARG A 179 -3.40 17.99 29.34
CA ARG A 179 -2.96 19.03 28.41
C ARG A 179 -1.50 18.77 28.10
N TYR A 180 -1.16 18.90 26.84
CA TYR A 180 0.21 18.75 26.38
C TYR A 180 0.68 20.08 25.82
N ARG A 181 1.97 20.37 25.96
CA ARG A 181 2.61 21.54 25.39
C ARG A 181 3.63 21.09 24.37
N ALA A 182 3.57 21.64 23.16
CA ALA A 182 4.61 21.42 22.16
C ALA A 182 5.95 21.98 22.63
N VAL A 183 7.01 21.19 22.47
CA VAL A 183 8.40 21.52 22.81
C VAL A 183 9.18 21.96 21.56
N TYR A 184 8.65 21.62 20.38
CA TYR A 184 9.24 21.91 19.09
C TYR A 184 8.16 22.28 18.08
N ASP A 185 8.55 22.96 17.02
CA ASP A 185 7.72 23.19 15.85
C ASP A 185 7.57 21.90 15.02
N TYR A 186 6.37 21.69 14.50
CA TYR A 186 6.04 20.56 13.65
C TYR A 186 5.12 20.98 12.51
N THR A 187 5.49 20.59 11.29
CA THR A 187 4.67 20.77 10.10
C THR A 187 4.09 19.43 9.68
N ALA A 188 2.78 19.35 9.55
CA ALA A 188 2.05 18.18 9.08
C ALA A 188 2.60 17.72 7.72
N ALA A 189 2.89 16.41 7.61
CA ALA A 189 3.37 15.79 6.39
C ALA A 189 2.24 15.24 5.51
N ASP A 190 1.08 14.92 6.11
CA ASP A 190 -0.11 14.35 5.47
C ASP A 190 -1.39 15.02 6.00
N ASP A 191 -2.52 14.80 5.33
CA ASP A 191 -3.82 15.44 5.60
C ASP A 191 -4.45 15.01 6.94
N ASP A 192 -3.99 13.89 7.52
CA ASP A 192 -4.43 13.40 8.83
C ASP A 192 -3.56 13.89 10.01
N GLU A 193 -2.49 14.64 9.73
CA GLU A 193 -1.59 15.23 10.73
C GLU A 193 -1.91 16.69 11.05
N VAL A 194 -1.46 17.16 12.22
CA VAL A 194 -1.66 18.55 12.66
C VAL A 194 -0.34 19.32 12.79
N SER A 195 -0.30 20.54 12.24
CA SER A 195 0.84 21.45 12.38
C SER A 195 0.73 22.29 13.64
N PHE A 196 1.83 22.42 14.39
CA PHE A 196 1.91 23.21 15.63
C PHE A 196 3.29 23.85 15.78
N LEU A 197 3.38 24.86 16.63
CA LEU A 197 4.60 25.58 16.95
C LEU A 197 5.06 25.25 18.37
N ASP A 198 6.34 25.45 18.66
CA ASP A 198 6.85 25.39 20.03
C ASP A 198 5.99 26.27 20.97
N GLY A 199 5.60 25.69 22.10
CA GLY A 199 4.72 26.31 23.09
C GLY A 199 3.22 26.17 22.84
N ASP A 200 2.77 25.59 21.71
CA ASP A 200 1.34 25.37 21.45
C ASP A 200 0.73 24.36 22.44
N MET A 201 -0.51 24.61 22.87
CA MET A 201 -1.27 23.73 23.74
C MET A 201 -2.09 22.72 22.94
N ILE A 202 -1.93 21.43 23.27
CA ILE A 202 -2.68 20.33 22.66
C ILE A 202 -3.69 19.80 23.68
N VAL A 203 -4.95 19.75 23.27
CA VAL A 203 -6.09 19.28 24.06
C VAL A 203 -6.76 18.09 23.37
N ASP A 204 -7.69 17.43 24.08
CA ASP A 204 -8.39 16.23 23.61
C ASP A 204 -7.44 15.10 23.16
N VAL A 205 -6.30 14.96 23.86
CA VAL A 205 -5.23 14.05 23.44
C VAL A 205 -5.58 12.59 23.69
N GLN A 206 -5.43 11.77 22.65
CA GLN A 206 -5.53 10.33 22.68
C GLN A 206 -4.21 9.71 22.23
N LYS A 207 -3.53 9.01 23.13
CA LYS A 207 -2.30 8.27 22.79
C LYS A 207 -2.69 7.04 21.97
N ILE A 208 -2.16 6.94 20.74
CA ILE A 208 -2.39 5.80 19.85
C ILE A 208 -1.31 4.75 20.11
N ASP A 209 -0.05 5.16 20.01
CA ASP A 209 1.13 4.34 20.29
C ASP A 209 2.25 5.18 20.95
N ASP A 210 3.45 4.63 21.07
CA ASP A 210 4.59 5.33 21.69
C ASP A 210 5.24 6.40 20.80
N GLY A 211 4.92 6.44 19.50
CA GLY A 211 5.42 7.42 18.56
C GLY A 211 4.42 8.53 18.22
N TRP A 212 3.11 8.25 18.32
CA TRP A 212 2.03 9.08 17.79
C TRP A 212 0.88 9.26 18.77
N MET A 213 0.37 10.48 18.79
CA MET A 213 -0.83 10.87 19.52
C MET A 213 -1.81 11.57 18.58
N TYR A 214 -3.10 11.49 18.88
CA TYR A 214 -4.12 12.31 18.24
C TYR A 214 -4.47 13.45 19.18
N GLY A 215 -4.59 14.68 18.68
CA GLY A 215 -4.94 15.82 19.52
C GLY A 215 -5.39 17.01 18.72
N ARG A 216 -5.88 18.04 19.44
CA ARG A 216 -6.33 19.30 18.89
C ARG A 216 -5.42 20.43 19.36
N VAL A 217 -4.87 21.20 18.43
CA VAL A 217 -4.11 22.42 18.73
C VAL A 217 -5.07 23.54 19.13
N GLU A 218 -4.93 24.10 20.32
CA GLU A 218 -5.82 25.15 20.83
C GLU A 218 -5.73 26.45 20.00
N ARG A 219 -4.53 26.80 19.50
CA ARG A 219 -4.29 28.01 18.70
C ARG A 219 -5.00 27.98 17.34
N THR A 220 -4.95 26.86 16.64
CA THR A 220 -5.50 26.74 15.26
C THR A 220 -6.87 26.07 15.23
N GLY A 221 -7.26 25.37 16.29
CA GLY A 221 -8.44 24.51 16.36
C GLY A 221 -8.34 23.23 15.53
N GLN A 222 -7.23 23.03 14.82
CA GLN A 222 -7.00 21.87 13.97
C GLN A 222 -6.73 20.64 14.83
N GLN A 223 -7.23 19.50 14.37
CA GLN A 223 -7.12 18.22 15.05
C GLN A 223 -6.53 17.20 14.08
N GLY A 224 -5.64 16.34 14.58
CA GLY A 224 -4.93 15.39 13.75
C GLY A 224 -3.91 14.60 14.56
N MET A 225 -3.13 13.79 13.85
CA MET A 225 -2.01 13.06 14.38
C MET A 225 -0.81 13.98 14.62
N LEU A 226 -0.10 13.75 15.71
CA LEU A 226 1.12 14.45 16.09
C LEU A 226 2.13 13.50 16.74
N PRO A 227 3.43 13.74 16.56
CA PRO A 227 4.46 12.91 17.18
C PRO A 227 4.50 13.12 18.70
N ALA A 228 4.45 12.01 19.45
CA ALA A 228 4.44 12.02 20.91
C ALA A 228 5.70 12.66 21.52
N ASN A 229 6.86 12.50 20.85
CA ASN A 229 8.16 13.03 21.30
C ASN A 229 8.29 14.55 21.17
N TYR A 230 7.33 15.22 20.52
CA TYR A 230 7.38 16.65 20.26
C TYR A 230 6.52 17.45 21.25
N VAL A 231 5.82 16.76 22.16
CA VAL A 231 4.93 17.39 23.12
C VAL A 231 5.12 16.79 24.51
N ASP A 232 5.14 17.63 25.53
CA ASP A 232 5.29 17.22 26.92
C ASP A 232 3.95 17.37 27.67
N GLU A 233 3.64 16.41 28.56
CA GLU A 233 2.47 16.48 29.44
C GLU A 233 2.70 17.54 30.54
N PHE A 234 1.71 18.40 30.77
CA PHE A 234 1.74 19.44 31.81
C PHE A 234 0.59 19.29 32.80
#